data_AF-A0A7J5YGU9-F1
#
_entry.id   AF-A0A7J5YGU9-F1
#
_cell.length_a   1.000
_cell.length_b   1.000
_cell.length_c   1.000
_cell.angle_alpha   90.00
_cell.angle_beta   90.00
_cell.angle_gamma   90.00
#
_symmetry.space_group_name_H-M   'P 1'
#
loop_
_entity.id
_entity.type
_entity.pdbx_description
1 polymer ?
#
loop_
_entity_poly.entity_id
_entity_poly.type
_entity_poly.pdbx_seq_one_letter_code
_entity_poly.pdbx_strand_id
1 'polypeptide(L)'
;MVSAGELLLLAGLVFAVPARRGFSQTNHLVTAPQTTQYLEIGSNFKATCMIINTTEVTADDLYWILSETTVSKELYTKLNESAISVTIPITSVQPEWLFCRAKEKSSYVVLNAGKFMYGVLLKKGCKLLLLAPKTKAVF
;
A
#
# COMPACT_ATOMS: atom_id res chain seq x y z
N MET A 1 69.31 -3.59 -29.56
CA MET A 1 68.60 -2.53 -30.31
C MET A 1 67.57 -3.17 -31.23
N VAL A 2 66.31 -3.22 -30.81
CA VAL A 2 65.10 -3.14 -31.65
C VAL A 2 64.11 -2.34 -30.81
N SER A 3 63.53 -1.34 -31.45
CA SER A 3 62.73 -0.24 -30.90
C SER A 3 61.28 -0.41 -31.31
N ALA A 4 60.39 0.21 -30.52
CA ALA A 4 59.03 0.63 -30.83
C ALA A 4 57.96 -0.46 -31.02
N GLY A 5 56.90 -0.34 -30.23
CA GLY A 5 55.58 -0.84 -30.62
C GLY A 5 54.74 -1.40 -29.47
N GLU A 6 53.94 -0.54 -28.84
CA GLU A 6 52.62 -0.88 -28.24
C GLU A 6 52.65 -1.78 -26.98
N LEU A 7 52.81 -1.22 -25.77
CA LEU A 7 51.78 -0.55 -24.96
C LEU A 7 50.34 -1.09 -25.08
N LEU A 8 49.88 -1.65 -23.95
CA LEU A 8 48.50 -1.63 -23.42
C LEU A 8 47.43 -2.52 -24.10
N LEU A 9 47.44 -3.81 -23.75
CA LEU A 9 46.21 -4.61 -23.72
C LEU A 9 45.41 -4.29 -22.43
N LEU A 10 44.68 -3.17 -22.43
CA LEU A 10 43.67 -2.84 -21.44
C LEU A 10 42.41 -2.27 -22.12
N ALA A 11 41.41 -3.12 -22.36
CA ALA A 11 39.99 -2.77 -22.49
C ALA A 11 39.24 -4.02 -22.99
N GLY A 12 38.15 -4.52 -22.42
CA GLY A 12 37.41 -4.20 -21.22
C GLY A 12 36.38 -5.32 -21.07
N LEU A 13 36.28 -5.93 -19.90
CA LEU A 13 35.20 -6.85 -19.56
C LEU A 13 33.90 -6.03 -19.50
N VAL A 14 33.17 -5.97 -20.62
CA VAL A 14 31.78 -5.53 -20.62
C VAL A 14 30.99 -6.61 -19.90
N PHE A 15 30.85 -6.47 -18.59
CA PHE A 15 29.79 -7.15 -17.87
C PHE A 15 28.48 -6.66 -18.47
N ALA A 16 27.87 -7.46 -19.33
CA ALA A 16 26.48 -7.31 -19.71
C ALA A 16 25.67 -7.48 -18.43
N VAL A 17 25.42 -6.37 -17.73
CA VAL A 17 24.44 -6.34 -16.65
C VAL A 17 23.12 -6.68 -17.32
N PRO A 18 22.48 -7.84 -17.02
CA PRO A 18 21.15 -8.08 -17.53
C PRO A 18 20.29 -6.90 -17.07
N ALA A 19 19.66 -6.22 -18.03
CA ALA A 19 18.67 -5.20 -17.77
C ALA A 19 17.75 -5.75 -16.69
N ARG A 20 17.74 -5.10 -15.51
CA ARG A 20 16.85 -5.47 -14.42
C ARG A 20 15.46 -5.45 -15.03
N ARG A 21 14.84 -6.63 -15.22
CA ARG A 21 13.43 -6.73 -15.55
C ARG A 21 12.73 -5.90 -14.49
N GLY A 22 12.14 -4.77 -14.90
CA GLY A 22 11.32 -3.96 -14.03
C GLY A 22 10.28 -4.89 -13.43
N PHE A 23 10.42 -5.19 -12.14
CA PHE A 23 9.38 -5.86 -11.41
C PHE A 23 8.20 -4.90 -11.45
N SER A 24 7.15 -5.23 -12.20
CA SER A 24 5.89 -4.51 -12.10
C SER A 24 5.34 -4.77 -10.70
N GLN A 25 5.75 -3.92 -9.74
CA GLN A 25 5.31 -3.91 -8.35
C GLN A 25 3.91 -3.28 -8.24
N THR A 26 3.03 -3.57 -9.18
CA THR A 26 1.65 -3.12 -9.08
C THR A 26 0.96 -4.01 -8.06
N ASN A 27 0.46 -3.40 -6.99
CA ASN A 27 -0.37 -4.09 -6.00
C ASN A 27 -1.66 -4.56 -6.68
N HIS A 28 -2.15 -5.73 -6.28
CA HIS A 28 -3.44 -6.27 -6.72
C HIS A 28 -4.60 -5.70 -5.92
N LEU A 29 -4.33 -5.01 -4.82
CA LEU A 29 -5.32 -4.28 -4.03
C LEU A 29 -5.04 -2.78 -4.08
N VAL A 30 -6.12 -1.99 -4.16
CA VAL A 30 -6.09 -0.52 -4.10
C VAL A 30 -7.22 -0.05 -3.22
N THR A 31 -6.97 0.98 -2.41
CA THR A 31 -8.03 1.62 -1.60
C THR A 31 -8.50 2.94 -2.19
N ALA A 32 -9.72 3.34 -1.86
CA ALA A 32 -10.20 4.70 -2.07
C ALA A 32 -10.75 5.22 -0.72
N PRO A 33 -10.23 6.34 -0.20
CA PRO A 33 -9.10 7.11 -0.72
C PRO A 33 -7.74 6.39 -0.61
N GLN A 34 -6.75 6.79 -1.42
CA GLN A 34 -5.40 6.21 -1.45
C GLN A 34 -4.40 6.95 -0.54
N THR A 35 -4.65 8.23 -0.29
CA THR A 35 -3.73 9.11 0.43
C THR A 35 -4.07 9.22 1.90
N THR A 36 -3.14 9.71 2.71
CA THR A 36 -3.36 9.99 4.13
C THR A 36 -4.60 10.84 4.34
N GLN A 37 -5.46 10.39 5.25
CA GLN A 37 -6.71 11.06 5.59
C GLN A 37 -6.56 11.83 6.90
N TYR A 38 -7.23 12.99 6.97
CA TYR A 38 -7.32 13.80 8.19
C TYR A 38 -8.78 13.79 8.64
N LEU A 39 -9.05 13.12 9.75
CA LEU A 39 -10.41 12.77 10.18
C LEU A 39 -10.74 13.40 11.54
N GLU A 40 -11.94 13.93 11.65
CA GLU A 40 -12.47 14.49 12.90
C GLU A 40 -12.96 13.37 13.82
N ILE A 41 -12.67 13.45 15.11
CA ILE A 41 -13.24 12.54 16.12
C ILE A 41 -14.77 12.69 16.16
N GLY A 42 -15.47 11.57 16.29
CA GLY A 42 -16.93 11.51 16.26
C GLY A 42 -17.51 11.42 14.85
N SER A 43 -16.69 11.53 13.81
CA SER A 43 -17.11 11.29 12.43
C SER A 43 -17.08 9.81 12.05
N ASN A 44 -17.69 9.48 10.90
CA ASN A 44 -17.60 8.17 10.28
C ASN A 44 -16.74 8.26 9.02
N PHE A 45 -15.76 7.36 8.90
CA PHE A 45 -14.91 7.27 7.74
C PHE A 45 -15.29 6.08 6.89
N LYS A 46 -15.49 6.32 5.58
CA LYS A 46 -15.76 5.27 4.61
C LYS A 46 -14.54 5.07 3.72
N ALA A 47 -14.10 3.82 3.60
CA ALA A 47 -13.07 3.41 2.65
C ALA A 47 -13.58 2.27 1.77
N THR A 48 -13.07 2.20 0.55
CA THR A 48 -13.33 1.11 -0.40
C THR A 48 -12.02 0.43 -0.73
N CYS A 49 -12.04 -0.90 -0.88
CA CYS A 49 -10.92 -1.69 -1.37
C CYS A 49 -11.34 -2.44 -2.63
N MET A 50 -10.49 -2.41 -3.65
CA MET A 50 -10.76 -2.96 -4.96
C MET A 50 -9.62 -3.88 -5.39
N ILE A 51 -10.00 -5.01 -5.99
CA ILE A 51 -9.08 -5.96 -6.61
C ILE A 51 -8.82 -5.50 -8.04
N ILE A 52 -7.55 -5.46 -8.43
CA ILE A 52 -7.10 -5.10 -9.77
C ILE A 52 -6.12 -6.13 -10.32
N ASN A 53 -6.21 -6.39 -11.62
CA ASN A 53 -5.24 -7.19 -12.38
C ASN A 53 -4.99 -8.61 -11.83
N THR A 54 -5.99 -9.24 -11.22
CA THR A 54 -5.91 -10.64 -10.77
C THR A 54 -7.31 -11.24 -10.63
N THR A 55 -7.39 -12.57 -10.71
CA THR A 55 -8.59 -13.38 -10.46
C THR A 55 -8.39 -14.37 -9.31
N GLU A 56 -7.24 -14.30 -8.62
CA GLU A 56 -6.86 -15.24 -7.55
C GLU A 56 -7.70 -15.08 -6.28
N VAL A 57 -8.33 -13.91 -6.11
CA VAL A 57 -9.13 -13.55 -4.95
C VAL A 57 -10.38 -12.80 -5.40
N THR A 58 -11.42 -12.84 -4.56
CA THR A 58 -12.69 -12.13 -4.75
C THR A 58 -12.96 -11.19 -3.57
N ALA A 59 -14.01 -10.36 -3.67
CA ALA A 59 -14.45 -9.48 -2.59
C ALA A 59 -14.68 -10.22 -1.25
N ASP A 60 -15.10 -11.49 -1.29
CA ASP A 60 -15.37 -12.29 -0.09
C ASP A 60 -14.09 -12.74 0.66
N ASP A 61 -12.95 -12.59 -0.02
CA ASP A 61 -11.61 -12.88 0.50
C ASP A 61 -10.93 -11.66 1.10
N LEU A 62 -11.49 -10.47 0.85
CA LEU A 62 -10.98 -9.23 1.38
C LEU A 62 -11.41 -9.02 2.82
N TYR A 63 -10.53 -8.39 3.59
CA TYR A 63 -10.81 -7.96 4.95
C TYR A 63 -9.99 -6.73 5.31
N TRP A 64 -10.50 -6.00 6.31
CA TRP A 64 -9.89 -4.78 6.81
C TRP A 64 -9.25 -5.02 8.18
N ILE A 65 -8.06 -4.46 8.36
CA ILE A 65 -7.37 -4.39 9.65
C ILE A 65 -7.21 -2.90 9.98
N LEU A 66 -7.66 -2.50 11.16
CA LEU A 66 -7.36 -1.19 11.73
C LEU A 66 -6.28 -1.39 12.81
N SER A 67 -5.10 -0.82 12.57
CA SER A 67 -3.87 -1.06 13.33
C SER A 67 -3.53 -2.56 13.36
N GLU A 68 -3.93 -3.27 14.41
CA GLU A 68 -3.68 -4.71 14.58
C GLU A 68 -4.99 -5.51 14.75
N THR A 69 -6.14 -4.83 14.75
CA THR A 69 -7.44 -5.45 15.00
C THR A 69 -8.19 -5.63 13.69
N THR A 70 -8.70 -6.84 13.45
CA THR A 70 -9.59 -7.09 12.31
C THR A 70 -10.91 -6.37 12.52
N VAL A 71 -11.30 -5.54 11.55
CA VAL A 71 -12.57 -4.81 11.61
C VAL A 71 -13.73 -5.79 11.41
N SER A 72 -14.78 -5.68 12.23
CA SER A 72 -15.97 -6.54 12.13
C SER A 72 -16.59 -6.48 10.73
N LYS A 73 -16.97 -7.64 10.20
CA LYS A 73 -17.62 -7.78 8.90
C LYS A 73 -18.99 -7.10 8.82
N GLU A 74 -19.64 -6.85 9.96
CA GLU A 74 -20.92 -6.13 10.02
C GLU A 74 -20.80 -4.69 9.49
N LEU A 75 -19.61 -4.11 9.55
CA LEU A 75 -19.31 -2.77 9.03
C LEU A 75 -19.01 -2.77 7.53
N TYR A 76 -19.01 -3.94 6.89
CA TYR A 76 -18.62 -4.09 5.50
C TYR A 76 -19.84 -4.00 4.60
N THR A 77 -19.63 -3.51 3.39
CA THR A 77 -20.62 -3.56 2.32
C THR A 77 -19.94 -4.07 1.06
N LYS A 78 -20.36 -5.25 0.58
CA LYS A 78 -19.94 -5.78 -0.72
C LYS A 78 -20.53 -4.90 -1.80
N LEU A 79 -19.67 -4.27 -2.61
CA LEU A 79 -20.11 -3.40 -3.70
C LEU A 79 -20.30 -4.20 -4.99
N ASN A 80 -19.41 -5.17 -5.21
CA ASN A 80 -19.44 -6.13 -6.31
C ASN A 80 -18.48 -7.30 -6.00
N GLU A 81 -18.26 -8.20 -6.95
CA GLU A 81 -17.36 -9.36 -6.79
C GLU A 81 -15.88 -9.01 -6.64
N SER A 82 -15.48 -7.76 -6.92
CA SER A 82 -14.09 -7.30 -6.85
C SER A 82 -13.85 -6.19 -5.83
N ALA A 83 -14.86 -5.77 -5.06
CA ALA A 83 -14.74 -4.63 -4.16
C ALA A 83 -15.64 -4.71 -2.92
N ILE A 84 -15.05 -4.33 -1.78
CA ILE A 84 -15.75 -4.12 -0.52
C ILE A 84 -15.53 -2.70 -0.02
N SER A 85 -16.51 -2.13 0.67
CA SER A 85 -16.34 -0.92 1.46
C SER A 85 -16.49 -1.20 2.94
N VAL A 86 -15.91 -0.33 3.77
CA VAL A 86 -16.02 -0.36 5.22
C VAL A 86 -16.37 1.04 5.70
N THR A 87 -17.25 1.12 6.71
CA THR A 87 -17.53 2.38 7.41
C THR A 87 -17.14 2.22 8.87
N ILE A 88 -16.14 2.98 9.31
CA ILE A 88 -15.61 2.91 10.68
C ILE A 88 -15.87 4.22 11.45
N PRO A 89 -16.29 4.15 12.71
CA PRO A 89 -16.37 5.32 13.57
C PRO A 89 -14.96 5.76 14.01
N ILE A 90 -14.73 7.07 14.06
CA ILE A 90 -13.46 7.66 14.48
C ILE A 90 -13.55 8.07 15.95
N THR A 91 -13.01 7.25 16.84
CA THR A 91 -13.20 7.40 18.31
C THR A 91 -11.96 7.85 19.07
N SER A 92 -10.78 7.84 18.44
CA SER A 92 -9.50 8.15 19.08
C SER A 92 -8.69 9.17 18.27
N VAL A 93 -7.83 9.94 18.95
CA VAL A 93 -6.84 10.85 18.35
C VAL A 93 -5.64 10.13 17.74
N GLN A 94 -5.40 8.87 18.13
CA GLN A 94 -4.18 8.17 17.72
C GLN A 94 -4.16 7.95 16.20
N PRO A 95 -3.07 8.29 15.49
CA PRO A 95 -2.92 7.93 14.09
C PRO A 95 -2.86 6.41 13.94
N GLU A 96 -3.63 5.88 12.99
CA GLU A 96 -3.77 4.43 12.79
C GLU A 96 -3.70 4.09 11.31
N TRP A 97 -3.12 2.94 11.00
CA TRP A 97 -3.15 2.40 9.65
C TRP A 97 -4.43 1.61 9.44
N LEU A 98 -5.11 1.86 8.34
CA LEU A 98 -6.19 1.01 7.85
C LEU A 98 -5.66 0.23 6.66
N PHE A 99 -5.54 -1.09 6.81
CA PHE A 99 -5.10 -2.00 5.76
C PHE A 99 -6.28 -2.77 5.19
N CYS A 100 -6.36 -2.82 3.86
CA CYS A 100 -7.09 -3.86 3.16
C CYS A 100 -6.12 -5.01 2.84
N ARG A 101 -6.55 -6.25 3.08
CA ARG A 101 -5.80 -7.47 2.79
C ARG A 101 -6.69 -8.52 2.16
N ALA A 102 -6.08 -9.46 1.44
CA ALA A 102 -6.75 -10.68 0.99
C ALA A 102 -6.28 -11.90 1.80
N LYS A 103 -7.16 -12.88 1.97
CA LYS A 103 -6.83 -14.16 2.61
C LYS A 103 -5.88 -15.01 1.75
N GLU A 104 -5.05 -15.78 2.41
CA GLU A 104 -4.16 -16.77 1.79
C GLU A 104 -4.96 -17.98 1.31
N LYS A 105 -5.42 -17.94 0.05
CA LYS A 105 -6.20 -19.03 -0.57
C LYS A 105 -5.43 -19.88 -1.57
N SER A 106 -4.37 -19.33 -2.17
CA SER A 106 -3.55 -20.01 -3.15
C SER A 106 -2.07 -19.81 -2.86
N SER A 107 -1.24 -20.71 -3.36
CA SER A 107 0.22 -20.56 -3.30
C SER A 107 0.68 -19.27 -3.98
N TYR A 108 -0.02 -18.81 -5.02
CA TYR A 108 0.26 -17.53 -5.66
C TYR A 108 0.07 -16.35 -4.69
N VAL A 109 -1.04 -16.33 -3.95
CA VAL A 109 -1.31 -15.28 -2.95
C VAL A 109 -0.25 -15.30 -1.85
N VAL A 110 0.13 -16.47 -1.34
CA VAL A 110 1.17 -16.62 -0.31
C VAL A 110 2.53 -16.12 -0.80
N LEU A 111 2.96 -16.53 -1.99
CA LEU A 111 4.25 -16.12 -2.58
C LEU A 111 4.29 -14.63 -2.93
N ASN A 112 3.12 -13.99 -3.12
CA ASN A 112 2.99 -12.58 -3.50
C ASN A 112 2.24 -11.76 -2.46
N ALA A 113 2.28 -12.13 -1.16
CA ALA A 113 1.45 -11.53 -0.12
C ALA A 113 1.53 -9.99 -0.06
N GLY A 114 2.70 -9.41 -0.36
CA GLY A 114 2.89 -7.96 -0.44
C GLY A 114 2.02 -7.25 -1.49
N LYS A 115 1.68 -7.92 -2.59
CA LYS A 115 0.77 -7.38 -3.61
C LYS A 115 -0.70 -7.43 -3.19
N PHE A 116 -1.03 -8.30 -2.22
CA PHE A 116 -2.38 -8.50 -1.69
C PHE A 116 -2.60 -7.76 -0.37
N MET A 117 -1.89 -6.63 -0.19
CA MET A 117 -2.18 -5.66 0.87
C MET A 117 -2.08 -4.23 0.36
N TYR A 118 -2.93 -3.35 0.89
CA TYR A 118 -2.83 -1.91 0.65
C TYR A 118 -3.25 -1.15 1.90
N GLY A 119 -2.47 -0.15 2.30
CA GLY A 119 -2.66 0.60 3.53
C GLY A 119 -2.89 2.08 3.30
N VAL A 120 -3.76 2.68 4.10
CA VAL A 120 -3.95 4.13 4.19
C VAL A 120 -3.76 4.59 5.63
N LEU A 121 -2.98 5.66 5.82
CA LEU A 121 -2.77 6.26 7.14
C LEU A 121 -3.93 7.19 7.48
N LEU A 122 -4.57 6.97 8.62
CA LEU A 122 -5.62 7.81 9.17
C LEU A 122 -5.02 8.69 10.27
N LYS A 123 -4.84 9.98 9.99
CA LYS A 123 -4.53 10.99 11.01
C LYS A 123 -5.83 11.52 11.59
N LYS A 124 -5.95 11.46 12.90
CA LYS A 124 -7.20 11.78 13.61
C LYS A 124 -6.95 12.97 14.53
N GLY A 125 -7.97 13.79 14.72
CA GLY A 125 -7.86 14.92 15.62
C GLY A 125 -9.21 15.55 15.92
N CYS A 126 -9.25 16.34 16.98
CA CYS A 126 -10.38 17.24 17.20
C CYS A 126 -10.35 18.34 16.13
N LYS A 127 -11.52 18.86 15.74
CA LYS A 127 -11.67 19.95 14.77
C LYS A 127 -10.71 21.12 14.98
N LEU A 128 -10.48 21.48 16.25
CA LEU A 128 -9.58 22.56 16.65
C LEU A 128 -8.09 22.25 16.39
N LEU A 129 -7.68 20.99 16.51
CA LEU A 129 -6.30 20.55 16.31
C LEU A 129 -5.96 20.34 14.82
N LEU A 130 -6.93 19.95 14.00
CA LEU A 130 -6.73 19.76 12.54
C LEU A 130 -6.55 21.08 11.79
N LEU A 131 -7.02 22.19 12.36
CA LEU A 131 -6.91 23.54 11.80
C LEU A 131 -5.68 24.31 12.30
N ALA A 132 -4.89 23.74 13.22
CA ALA A 132 -3.69 24.40 13.71
C ALA A 132 -2.66 24.54 12.57
N PRO A 133 -2.15 25.75 12.29
CA PRO A 133 -1.17 25.96 11.24
C PRO A 133 0.07 25.11 11.53
N LYS A 134 0.53 24.35 10.53
CA LYS A 134 1.82 23.67 10.59
C LYS A 134 2.90 24.74 10.73
N THR A 135 3.32 25.03 11.95
CA THR A 135 4.52 25.85 12.19
C THR A 135 5.66 25.15 11.48
N LYS A 136 6.16 25.78 10.40
CA LYS A 136 7.38 25.34 9.72
C LYS A 136 8.48 25.34 10.79
N ALA A 137 9.02 24.17 11.10
CA ALA A 137 10.31 24.08 11.76
C ALA A 137 11.33 24.67 10.79
N VAL A 138 11.85 25.85 11.13
CA VAL A 138 13.04 26.42 10.49
C VAL A 138 14.22 25.80 11.23
N PHE A 139 14.98 24.97 10.54
CA PHE A 139 16.33 24.57 10.94
C PHE A 139 17.32 25.63 10.45
#